data_AF-A0A1D2JP69-F1
#
_entry.id   AF-A0A1D2JP69-F1
#
_cell.length_a   1.000
_cell.length_b   1.000
_cell.length_c   1.000
_cell.angle_alpha   90.00
_cell.angle_beta   90.00
_cell.angle_gamma   90.00
#
_symmetry.space_group_name_H-M   'P 1'
#
loop_
_entity.id
_entity.type
_entity.pdbx_description
1 polymer ?
#
loop_
_entity_poly.entity_id
_entity_poly.type
_entity_poly.pdbx_seq_one_letter_code
_entity_poly.pdbx_strand_id
1 'polypeptide(L)'
;MNIYERAIDVTTNPNHSKWISSLLLIADIFLCALVVWKVPYTEIDWTTYMQQVSLFLSGERDYALIKGSTGPLVYPAGHVYVYSALYYICDGGRDIFFAQVLFSILYLATLVIVMWSYRFVKAPPYLFPLLVLSKRLHSVFLLRLFNDGIATFFLWAGIFALQRRRWSAGVILWSMGVGVKMTLLLVAPAVTVIAVLGVGILRAAGLGATALWLQVRFLNLQLGDRKALEDSAYMRL
;
A
#
# COMPACT_ATOMS: atom_id res chain seq x y z
N MET A 1 -0.11 -3.23 44.75
CA MET A 1 -0.55 -2.64 43.47
C MET A 1 -2.02 -2.95 43.28
N ASN A 2 -2.86 -1.93 43.30
CA ASN A 2 -4.31 -2.02 43.11
C ASN A 2 -4.62 -2.52 41.68
N ILE A 3 -5.79 -3.14 41.47
CA ILE A 3 -6.25 -3.61 40.15
C ILE A 3 -6.24 -2.46 39.13
N TYR A 4 -6.64 -1.26 39.57
CA TYR A 4 -6.60 -0.04 38.75
C TYR A 4 -5.18 0.30 38.26
N GLU A 5 -4.19 0.23 39.16
CA GLU A 5 -2.79 0.52 38.84
C GLU A 5 -2.22 -0.52 37.85
N ARG A 6 -2.59 -1.80 38.01
CA ARG A 6 -2.23 -2.86 37.06
C ARG A 6 -2.84 -2.63 35.69
N ALA A 7 -4.10 -2.20 35.60
CA ALA A 7 -4.76 -1.94 34.33
C ALA A 7 -4.10 -0.76 33.58
N ILE A 8 -3.74 0.31 34.30
CA ILE A 8 -3.00 1.44 33.73
C ILE A 8 -1.61 1.01 33.27
N ASP A 9 -0.88 0.25 34.10
CA ASP A 9 0.45 -0.26 33.74
C ASP A 9 0.39 -1.08 32.44
N VAL A 10 -0.52 -2.05 32.34
CA VAL A 10 -0.67 -2.88 31.13
C VAL A 10 -1.01 -2.05 29.89
N THR A 11 -1.82 -1.00 30.03
CA THR A 11 -2.31 -0.20 28.89
C THR A 11 -1.33 0.89 28.45
N THR A 12 -0.47 1.38 29.34
CA THR A 12 0.43 2.51 29.07
C THR A 12 1.90 2.14 29.01
N ASN A 13 2.33 1.06 29.69
CA ASN A 13 3.73 0.68 29.79
C ASN A 13 4.20 -0.05 28.51
N PRO A 14 5.18 0.51 27.76
CA PRO A 14 5.64 -0.07 26.50
C PRO A 14 6.28 -1.46 26.63
N ASN A 15 6.64 -1.88 27.85
CA ASN A 15 7.14 -3.23 28.10
C ASN A 15 6.12 -4.30 27.71
N HIS A 16 4.82 -3.99 27.80
CA HIS A 16 3.77 -4.93 27.41
C HIS A 16 3.48 -4.94 25.90
N SER A 17 3.96 -3.94 25.15
CA SER A 17 3.64 -3.78 23.73
C SER A 17 4.02 -5.01 22.89
N LYS A 18 5.12 -5.71 23.23
CA LYS A 18 5.57 -6.87 22.46
C LYS A 18 4.54 -8.00 22.48
N TRP A 19 4.16 -8.48 23.66
CA TRP A 19 3.23 -9.61 23.76
C TRP A 19 1.81 -9.21 23.37
N ILE A 20 1.36 -7.99 23.73
CA ILE A 20 0.05 -7.47 23.32
C ILE A 20 -0.07 -7.43 21.80
N SER A 21 0.92 -6.84 21.10
CA SER A 21 0.91 -6.77 19.63
C SER A 21 0.89 -8.17 18.99
N SER A 22 1.62 -9.14 19.55
CA SER A 22 1.65 -10.51 19.03
C SER A 22 0.31 -11.24 19.22
N LEU A 23 -0.31 -11.13 20.40
CA LEU A 23 -1.63 -11.74 20.65
C LEU A 23 -2.70 -11.12 19.76
N LEU A 24 -2.70 -9.80 19.64
CA LEU A 24 -3.64 -9.08 18.79
C LEU A 24 -3.47 -9.44 17.31
N LEU A 25 -2.23 -9.57 16.83
CA LEU A 25 -1.97 -10.02 15.46
C LEU A 25 -2.52 -11.42 15.20
N ILE A 26 -2.32 -12.36 16.14
CA ILE A 26 -2.87 -13.72 16.02
C ILE A 26 -4.40 -13.67 15.98
N ALA A 27 -5.02 -12.93 16.90
CA ALA A 27 -6.47 -12.75 16.92
C ALA A 27 -6.98 -12.15 15.61
N ASP A 28 -6.25 -11.19 15.03
CA ASP A 28 -6.64 -10.50 13.81
C ASP A 28 -6.47 -11.36 12.56
N ILE A 29 -5.51 -12.30 12.54
CA ILE A 29 -5.41 -13.32 11.49
C ILE A 29 -6.71 -14.16 11.45
N PHE A 30 -7.20 -14.60 12.62
CA PHE A 30 -8.47 -15.33 12.70
C PHE A 30 -9.66 -14.44 12.33
N LEU A 31 -9.66 -13.17 12.74
CA LEU A 31 -10.70 -12.21 12.38
C LEU A 31 -10.75 -11.99 10.87
N CYS A 32 -9.60 -11.81 10.21
CA CYS A 32 -9.50 -11.67 8.76
C CYS A 32 -10.09 -12.90 8.04
N ALA A 33 -9.71 -14.10 8.47
CA ALA A 33 -10.26 -15.35 7.91
C ALA A 33 -11.78 -15.44 8.11
N LEU A 34 -12.28 -15.07 9.29
CA LEU A 34 -13.71 -15.06 9.58
C LEU A 34 -14.46 -14.02 8.73
N VAL A 35 -13.88 -12.83 8.55
CA VAL A 35 -14.46 -11.76 7.73
C VAL A 35 -14.56 -12.20 6.27
N VAL A 36 -13.49 -12.76 5.68
CA VAL A 36 -13.52 -13.27 4.31
C VAL A 36 -14.52 -14.42 4.15
N TRP A 37 -14.65 -15.29 5.16
CA TRP A 37 -15.57 -16.42 5.10
C TRP A 37 -17.04 -16.04 5.30
N LYS A 38 -17.34 -15.06 6.17
CA LYS A 38 -18.71 -14.76 6.62
C LYS A 38 -19.31 -13.49 6.02
N VAL A 39 -18.49 -12.54 5.60
CA VAL A 39 -18.98 -11.25 5.10
C VAL A 39 -18.85 -11.22 3.59
N PRO A 40 -19.94 -10.94 2.85
CA PRO A 40 -19.89 -10.91 1.41
C PRO A 40 -18.97 -9.80 0.92
N TYR A 41 -18.23 -10.10 -0.14
CA TYR A 41 -17.49 -9.11 -0.91
C TYR A 41 -18.43 -7.97 -1.37
N THR A 42 -17.93 -6.74 -1.32
CA THR A 42 -18.67 -5.55 -1.77
C THR A 42 -17.93 -4.92 -2.94
N GLU A 43 -18.47 -5.13 -4.14
CA GLU A 43 -17.93 -4.52 -5.35
C GLU A 43 -18.12 -3.00 -5.31
N ILE A 44 -17.02 -2.27 -5.57
CA ILE A 44 -17.03 -0.82 -5.74
C ILE A 44 -16.11 -0.46 -6.90
N ASP A 45 -14.83 -0.83 -6.80
CA ASP A 45 -13.81 -0.42 -7.78
C ASP A 45 -13.00 -1.58 -8.38
N TRP A 46 -13.01 -2.78 -7.82
CA TRP A 46 -12.17 -3.89 -8.30
C TRP A 46 -12.43 -4.21 -9.76
N THR A 47 -13.70 -4.32 -10.14
CA THR A 47 -14.10 -4.60 -11.53
C THR A 47 -13.62 -3.48 -12.45
N THR A 48 -13.76 -2.22 -12.04
CA THR A 48 -13.23 -1.07 -12.80
C THR A 48 -11.71 -1.16 -12.95
N TYR A 49 -10.97 -1.50 -11.90
CA TYR A 49 -9.51 -1.66 -11.96
C TYR A 49 -9.12 -2.75 -12.95
N MET A 50 -9.81 -3.89 -12.94
CA MET A 50 -9.55 -4.99 -13.87
C MET A 50 -9.86 -4.58 -15.32
N GLN A 51 -10.93 -3.83 -15.56
CA GLN A 51 -11.26 -3.29 -16.89
C GLN A 51 -10.19 -2.31 -17.39
N GLN A 52 -9.80 -1.35 -16.55
CA GLN A 52 -8.77 -0.36 -16.90
C GLN A 52 -7.44 -1.03 -17.22
N VAL A 53 -7.03 -2.00 -16.40
CA VAL A 53 -5.81 -2.77 -16.64
C VAL A 53 -5.94 -3.67 -17.86
N SER A 54 -7.11 -4.24 -18.16
CA SER A 54 -7.28 -5.04 -19.38
C SER A 54 -7.05 -4.23 -20.66
N LEU A 55 -7.50 -2.95 -20.69
CA LEU A 55 -7.22 -2.03 -21.80
C LEU A 55 -5.73 -1.74 -21.92
N PHE A 56 -5.07 -1.51 -20.78
CA PHE A 56 -3.61 -1.36 -20.75
C PHE A 56 -2.91 -2.63 -21.28
N LEU A 57 -3.31 -3.81 -20.83
CA LEU A 57 -2.71 -5.07 -21.28
C LEU A 57 -2.99 -5.36 -22.76
N SER A 58 -4.09 -4.86 -23.32
CA SER A 58 -4.39 -4.95 -24.77
C SER A 58 -3.63 -3.94 -25.63
N GLY A 59 -2.80 -3.08 -25.03
CA GLY A 59 -1.94 -2.16 -25.75
C GLY A 59 -2.37 -0.69 -25.70
N GLU A 60 -3.46 -0.34 -25.01
CA GLU A 60 -3.83 1.07 -24.84
C GLU A 60 -2.82 1.78 -23.94
N ARG A 61 -2.38 2.96 -24.34
CA ARG A 61 -1.36 3.77 -23.63
C ARG A 61 -1.78 5.21 -23.43
N ASP A 62 -2.81 5.68 -24.15
CA ASP A 62 -3.45 6.95 -23.89
C ASP A 62 -4.36 6.84 -22.65
N TYR A 63 -3.91 7.45 -21.54
CA TYR A 63 -4.63 7.45 -20.27
C TYR A 63 -6.03 8.07 -20.37
N ALA A 64 -6.24 8.98 -21.31
CA ALA A 64 -7.57 9.57 -21.53
C ALA A 64 -8.58 8.53 -22.05
N LEU A 65 -8.10 7.44 -22.64
CA LEU A 65 -8.90 6.35 -23.20
C LEU A 65 -9.04 5.16 -22.24
N ILE A 66 -8.18 5.04 -21.23
CA ILE A 66 -8.26 3.96 -20.23
C ILE A 66 -9.38 4.27 -19.23
N LYS A 67 -10.51 3.58 -19.37
CA LYS A 67 -11.70 3.75 -18.54
C LYS A 67 -12.32 2.40 -18.16
N GLY A 68 -13.02 2.37 -17.03
CA GLY A 68 -13.89 1.26 -16.65
C GLY A 68 -15.31 1.76 -16.37
N SER A 69 -16.15 0.88 -15.84
CA SER A 69 -17.58 1.14 -15.61
C SER A 69 -17.85 2.33 -14.69
N THR A 70 -16.94 2.62 -13.75
CA THR A 70 -17.08 3.75 -12.82
C THR A 70 -16.32 5.01 -13.25
N GLY A 71 -15.66 5.00 -14.42
CA GLY A 71 -15.02 6.17 -15.01
C GLY A 71 -13.56 5.98 -15.45
N PRO A 72 -12.86 7.08 -15.77
CA PRO A 72 -11.49 7.04 -16.26
C PRO A 72 -10.48 6.62 -15.19
N LEU A 73 -9.34 6.10 -15.63
CA LEU A 73 -8.19 5.84 -14.78
C LEU A 73 -7.60 7.18 -14.29
N VAL A 74 -7.65 7.40 -12.97
CA VAL A 74 -7.13 8.62 -12.32
C VAL A 74 -5.88 8.36 -11.48
N TYR A 75 -5.45 7.10 -11.38
CA TYR A 75 -4.28 6.73 -10.58
C TYR A 75 -3.00 6.75 -11.43
N PRO A 76 -1.82 6.98 -10.81
CA PRO A 76 -0.56 7.00 -11.55
C PRO A 76 -0.14 5.58 -11.99
N ALA A 77 0.88 5.49 -12.86
CA ALA A 77 1.27 4.25 -13.52
C ALA A 77 1.67 3.09 -12.58
N GLY A 78 2.11 3.37 -11.36
CA GLY A 78 2.37 2.32 -10.36
C GLY A 78 1.11 1.52 -10.00
N HIS A 79 -0.07 2.15 -9.99
CA HIS A 79 -1.35 1.45 -9.84
C HIS A 79 -1.56 0.44 -10.98
N VAL A 80 -1.37 0.88 -12.22
CA VAL A 80 -1.56 0.03 -13.41
C VAL A 80 -0.64 -1.19 -13.36
N TYR A 81 0.62 -1.03 -12.96
CA TYR A 81 1.55 -2.16 -12.85
C TYR A 81 1.17 -3.14 -11.74
N VAL A 82 0.80 -2.63 -10.56
CA VAL A 82 0.39 -3.50 -9.44
C VAL A 82 -0.87 -4.27 -9.81
N TYR A 83 -1.88 -3.60 -10.38
CA TYR A 83 -3.13 -4.25 -10.77
C TYR A 83 -2.99 -5.12 -12.04
N SER A 84 -1.99 -4.88 -12.90
CA SER A 84 -1.60 -5.81 -13.97
C SER A 84 -1.09 -7.13 -13.41
N ALA A 85 -0.24 -7.10 -12.37
CA ALA A 85 0.19 -8.31 -11.69
C ALA A 85 -1.01 -9.04 -11.05
N LEU A 86 -1.90 -8.31 -10.37
CA LEU A 86 -3.10 -8.88 -9.76
C LEU A 86 -4.06 -9.47 -10.82
N TYR A 87 -4.20 -8.83 -11.98
CA TYR A 87 -5.02 -9.32 -13.09
C TYR A 87 -4.56 -10.72 -13.53
N TYR A 88 -3.25 -10.91 -13.76
CA TYR A 88 -2.71 -12.22 -14.14
C TYR A 88 -2.83 -13.26 -13.02
N ILE A 89 -2.62 -12.85 -11.77
CA ILE A 89 -2.63 -13.74 -10.61
C ILE A 89 -4.06 -14.19 -10.24
N CYS A 90 -5.08 -13.36 -10.49
CA CYS A 90 -6.47 -13.60 -10.09
C CYS A 90 -7.38 -13.98 -11.28
N ASP A 91 -6.83 -14.64 -12.29
CA ASP A 91 -7.57 -15.12 -13.48
C ASP A 91 -8.37 -14.02 -14.21
N GLY A 92 -7.69 -12.92 -14.53
CA GLY A 92 -8.30 -11.72 -15.12
C GLY A 92 -9.16 -10.93 -14.12
N GLY A 93 -8.97 -11.17 -12.82
CA GLY A 93 -9.75 -10.55 -11.74
C GLY A 93 -11.05 -11.27 -11.40
N ARG A 94 -11.29 -12.47 -11.96
CA ARG A 94 -12.48 -13.28 -11.69
C ARG A 94 -12.40 -14.03 -10.37
N ASP A 95 -11.20 -14.38 -9.91
CA ASP A 95 -11.00 -15.04 -8.62
C ASP A 95 -10.98 -14.02 -7.48
N ILE A 96 -12.18 -13.57 -7.09
CA ILE A 96 -12.36 -12.59 -6.02
C ILE A 96 -11.91 -13.14 -4.67
N PHE A 97 -12.16 -14.43 -4.40
CA PHE A 97 -11.76 -15.03 -3.13
C PHE A 97 -10.25 -15.00 -2.97
N PHE A 98 -9.50 -15.37 -4.01
CA PHE A 98 -8.05 -15.30 -3.98
C PHE A 98 -7.55 -13.86 -3.84
N ALA A 99 -8.19 -12.89 -4.52
CA ALA A 99 -7.88 -11.48 -4.32
C ALA A 99 -8.12 -11.02 -2.87
N GLN A 100 -9.20 -11.46 -2.21
CA GLN A 100 -9.46 -11.18 -0.79
C GLN A 100 -8.40 -11.78 0.12
N VAL A 101 -7.88 -12.98 -0.19
CA VAL A 101 -6.76 -13.58 0.54
C VAL A 101 -5.49 -12.75 0.36
N LEU A 102 -5.15 -12.32 -0.86
CA LEU A 102 -3.98 -11.46 -1.12
C LEU A 102 -4.08 -10.13 -0.37
N PHE A 103 -5.24 -9.49 -0.38
CA PHE A 103 -5.46 -8.25 0.36
C PHE A 103 -5.49 -8.45 1.87
N SER A 104 -5.90 -9.62 2.37
CA SER A 104 -5.78 -9.98 3.78
C SER A 104 -4.30 -10.09 4.20
N ILE A 105 -3.47 -10.72 3.36
CA ILE A 105 -2.02 -10.79 3.60
C ILE A 105 -1.41 -9.39 3.58
N LEU A 106 -1.78 -8.55 2.61
CA LEU A 106 -1.33 -7.16 2.52
C LEU A 106 -1.75 -6.35 3.76
N TYR A 107 -2.98 -6.53 4.25
CA TYR A 107 -3.46 -5.91 5.48
C TYR A 107 -2.63 -6.33 6.69
N LEU A 108 -2.44 -7.63 6.90
CA LEU A 108 -1.67 -8.17 8.01
C LEU A 108 -0.20 -7.70 7.96
N ALA A 109 0.41 -7.68 6.77
CA ALA A 109 1.76 -7.16 6.58
C ALA A 109 1.82 -5.66 6.93
N THR A 110 0.84 -4.88 6.50
CA THR A 110 0.71 -3.46 6.87
C THR A 110 0.58 -3.29 8.37
N LEU A 111 -0.29 -4.07 9.02
CA LEU A 111 -0.52 -4.04 10.46
C LEU A 111 0.76 -4.35 11.24
N VAL A 112 1.51 -5.37 10.84
CA VAL A 112 2.80 -5.72 11.45
C VAL A 112 3.77 -4.54 11.39
N ILE A 113 3.89 -3.89 10.22
CA ILE A 113 4.77 -2.74 10.05
C ILE A 113 4.33 -1.58 10.96
N VAL A 114 3.03 -1.27 11.02
CA VAL A 114 2.47 -0.24 11.90
C VAL A 114 2.77 -0.56 13.37
N MET A 115 2.52 -1.79 13.80
CA MET A 115 2.78 -2.23 15.16
C MET A 115 4.26 -2.13 15.52
N TRP A 116 5.16 -2.49 14.60
CA TRP A 116 6.61 -2.31 14.78
C TRP A 116 7.02 -0.84 14.85
N SER A 117 6.45 0.01 14.00
CA SER A 117 6.68 1.46 14.04
C SER A 117 6.25 2.07 15.37
N TYR A 118 5.11 1.66 15.91
CA TYR A 118 4.61 2.13 17.22
C TYR A 118 5.49 1.62 18.37
N ARG A 119 5.89 0.34 18.33
CA ARG A 119 6.82 -0.23 19.31
C ARG A 119 8.18 0.46 19.29
N PHE A 120 8.69 0.82 18.11
CA PHE A 120 9.97 1.49 17.96
C PHE A 120 10.01 2.83 18.69
N VAL A 121 8.92 3.60 18.64
CA VAL A 121 8.78 4.88 19.35
C VAL A 121 8.26 4.74 20.79
N LYS A 122 8.18 3.51 21.31
CA LYS A 122 7.64 3.20 22.64
C LYS A 122 6.22 3.73 22.86
N ALA A 123 5.39 3.69 21.83
CA ALA A 123 3.99 4.08 21.92
C ALA A 123 3.24 3.19 22.94
N PRO A 124 2.25 3.76 23.65
CA PRO A 124 1.53 3.04 24.70
C PRO A 124 0.68 1.89 24.13
N PRO A 125 0.63 0.72 24.79
CA PRO A 125 -0.06 -0.47 24.30
C PRO A 125 -1.56 -0.32 23.97
N TYR A 126 -2.28 0.61 24.61
CA TYR A 126 -3.71 0.81 24.37
C TYR A 126 -4.04 1.19 22.91
N LEU A 127 -3.06 1.63 22.12
CA LEU A 127 -3.23 1.94 20.71
C LEU A 127 -3.42 0.69 19.84
N PHE A 128 -2.85 -0.47 20.21
CA PHE A 128 -2.89 -1.66 19.36
C PHE A 128 -4.31 -2.25 19.20
N PRO A 129 -5.14 -2.36 20.25
CA PRO A 129 -6.53 -2.78 20.09
C PRO A 129 -7.32 -1.88 19.14
N LEU A 130 -7.07 -0.56 19.14
CA LEU A 130 -7.75 0.38 18.26
C LEU A 130 -7.42 0.17 16.77
N LEU A 131 -6.19 -0.29 16.48
CA LEU A 131 -5.77 -0.63 15.12
C LEU A 131 -6.50 -1.87 14.60
N VAL A 132 -6.58 -2.91 15.43
CA VAL A 132 -7.18 -4.21 15.08
C VAL A 132 -8.71 -4.12 15.01
N LEU A 133 -9.36 -3.40 15.93
CA LEU A 133 -10.82 -3.30 15.95
C LEU A 133 -11.40 -2.36 14.88
N SER A 134 -10.57 -1.80 14.00
CA SER A 134 -11.03 -0.88 12.97
C SER A 134 -11.79 -1.61 11.85
N LYS A 135 -13.13 -1.57 11.93
CA LYS A 135 -14.03 -2.06 10.87
C LYS A 135 -13.71 -1.44 9.50
N ARG A 136 -13.30 -0.17 9.49
CA ARG A 136 -12.99 0.55 8.24
C ARG A 136 -11.76 -0.04 7.54
N LEU A 137 -10.72 -0.40 8.28
CA LEU A 137 -9.52 -1.02 7.69
C LEU A 137 -9.86 -2.38 7.07
N HIS A 138 -10.55 -3.23 7.81
CA HIS A 138 -11.04 -4.51 7.31
C HIS A 138 -11.87 -4.35 6.03
N SER A 139 -12.77 -3.37 6.00
CA SER A 139 -13.60 -3.12 4.82
C SER A 139 -12.80 -2.64 3.62
N VAL A 140 -11.82 -1.75 3.80
CA VAL A 140 -11.00 -1.19 2.71
C VAL A 140 -10.12 -2.28 2.08
N PHE A 141 -9.44 -3.06 2.91
CA PHE A 141 -8.54 -4.11 2.41
C PHE A 141 -9.31 -5.35 1.95
N LEU A 142 -10.05 -6.01 2.85
CA LEU A 142 -10.55 -7.38 2.61
C LEU A 142 -11.86 -7.43 1.82
N LEU A 143 -12.73 -6.42 1.97
CA LEU A 143 -14.10 -6.48 1.40
C LEU A 143 -14.27 -5.69 0.12
N ARG A 144 -13.40 -4.71 -0.14
CA ARG A 144 -13.49 -3.80 -1.29
C ARG A 144 -12.25 -3.82 -2.18
N LEU A 145 -11.14 -4.41 -1.71
CA LEU A 145 -9.89 -4.56 -2.47
C LEU A 145 -9.36 -3.22 -3.01
N PHE A 146 -9.49 -2.17 -2.21
CA PHE A 146 -9.18 -0.80 -2.63
C PHE A 146 -7.68 -0.56 -2.80
N ASN A 147 -7.35 0.24 -3.81
CA ASN A 147 -5.98 0.70 -4.10
C ASN A 147 -5.34 1.41 -2.89
N ASP A 148 -6.15 2.03 -2.03
CA ASP A 148 -5.75 2.62 -0.75
C ASP A 148 -4.94 1.66 0.13
N GLY A 149 -5.24 0.36 0.11
CA GLY A 149 -4.51 -0.63 0.89
C GLY A 149 -3.05 -0.76 0.46
N ILE A 150 -2.81 -0.83 -0.86
CA ILE A 150 -1.47 -0.90 -1.44
C ILE A 150 -0.68 0.38 -1.17
N ALA A 151 -1.31 1.55 -1.37
CA ALA A 151 -0.69 2.83 -1.09
C ALA A 151 -0.32 2.97 0.41
N THR A 152 -1.21 2.55 1.30
CA THR A 152 -1.00 2.59 2.76
C THR A 152 0.15 1.68 3.19
N PHE A 153 0.26 0.49 2.60
CA PHE A 153 1.39 -0.42 2.84
C PHE A 153 2.73 0.25 2.51
N PHE A 154 2.87 0.83 1.31
CA PHE A 154 4.10 1.50 0.89
C PHE A 154 4.43 2.71 1.78
N LEU A 155 3.42 3.48 2.18
CA LEU A 155 3.61 4.60 3.11
C LEU A 155 4.20 4.13 4.44
N TRP A 156 3.58 3.12 5.09
CA TRP A 156 4.05 2.62 6.38
C TRP A 156 5.39 1.90 6.29
N ALA A 157 5.64 1.16 5.21
CA ALA A 157 6.94 0.56 4.95
C ALA A 157 8.04 1.64 4.80
N GLY A 158 7.72 2.75 4.12
CA GLY A 158 8.59 3.92 4.01
C GLY A 158 8.88 4.57 5.36
N ILE A 159 7.84 4.83 6.16
CA ILE A 159 7.97 5.37 7.53
C ILE A 159 8.85 4.46 8.38
N PHE A 160 8.60 3.16 8.37
CA PHE A 160 9.38 2.18 9.14
C PHE A 160 10.86 2.15 8.72
N ALA A 161 11.14 2.22 7.42
CA ALA A 161 12.51 2.31 6.92
C ALA A 161 13.20 3.62 7.36
N LEU A 162 12.50 4.76 7.31
CA LEU A 162 13.02 6.05 7.79
C LEU A 162 13.32 6.02 9.30
N GLN A 163 12.42 5.44 10.11
CA GLN A 163 12.65 5.25 11.55
C GLN A 163 13.93 4.44 11.84
N ARG A 164 14.27 3.49 10.97
CA ARG A 164 15.49 2.66 11.06
C ARG A 164 16.71 3.30 10.39
N ARG A 165 16.64 4.59 10.03
CA ARG A 165 17.68 5.36 9.32
C ARG A 165 18.10 4.72 7.99
N ARG A 166 17.20 3.94 7.36
CA ARG A 166 17.38 3.41 6.00
C ARG A 166 16.79 4.39 5.00
N TRP A 167 17.45 5.55 4.86
CA TRP A 167 16.92 6.73 4.17
C TRP A 167 16.52 6.45 2.72
N SER A 168 17.40 5.81 1.93
CA SER A 168 17.12 5.49 0.53
C SER A 168 15.92 4.55 0.38
N ALA A 169 15.86 3.49 1.19
CA ALA A 169 14.73 2.57 1.17
C ALA A 169 13.42 3.27 1.56
N GLY A 170 13.45 4.14 2.57
CA GLY A 170 12.30 4.91 3.00
C GLY A 170 11.74 5.83 1.92
N VAL A 171 12.61 6.57 1.24
CA VAL A 171 12.24 7.48 0.14
C VAL A 171 11.77 6.71 -1.08
N ILE A 172 12.42 5.58 -1.43
CA ILE A 172 12.00 4.72 -2.55
C ILE A 172 10.61 4.13 -2.27
N LEU A 173 10.38 3.55 -1.09
CA LEU A 173 9.08 2.98 -0.72
C LEU A 173 7.96 4.03 -0.71
N TRP A 174 8.24 5.22 -0.17
CA TRP A 174 7.29 6.33 -0.24
C TRP A 174 6.99 6.72 -1.70
N SER A 175 8.01 6.84 -2.55
CA SER A 175 7.84 7.14 -3.98
C SER A 175 7.06 6.03 -4.72
N MET A 176 7.29 4.75 -4.40
CA MET A 176 6.45 3.65 -4.90
C MET A 176 4.98 3.86 -4.53
N GLY A 177 4.71 4.26 -3.28
CA GLY A 177 3.36 4.62 -2.84
C GLY A 177 2.76 5.80 -3.60
N VAL A 178 3.54 6.87 -3.88
CA VAL A 178 3.10 7.98 -4.73
C VAL A 178 2.70 7.49 -6.13
N GLY A 179 3.46 6.55 -6.70
CA GLY A 179 3.15 5.91 -7.98
C GLY A 179 1.87 5.08 -7.97
N VAL A 180 1.41 4.64 -6.80
CA VAL A 180 0.13 3.90 -6.64
C VAL A 180 -1.03 4.86 -6.39
N LYS A 181 -0.84 5.89 -5.56
CA LYS A 181 -1.85 6.90 -5.26
C LYS A 181 -1.20 8.26 -4.98
N MET A 182 -1.57 9.25 -5.79
CA MET A 182 -1.09 10.62 -5.74
C MET A 182 -1.29 11.34 -4.40
N THR A 183 -2.24 10.90 -3.56
CA THR A 183 -2.47 11.48 -2.22
C THR A 183 -1.26 11.37 -1.31
N LEU A 184 -0.35 10.42 -1.55
CA LEU A 184 0.89 10.28 -0.77
C LEU A 184 1.89 11.41 -1.04
N LEU A 185 1.69 12.23 -2.09
CA LEU A 185 2.46 13.44 -2.32
C LEU A 185 2.29 14.45 -1.18
N LEU A 186 1.15 14.42 -0.47
CA LEU A 186 0.92 15.26 0.71
C LEU A 186 1.91 14.97 1.85
N VAL A 187 2.57 13.80 1.82
CA VAL A 187 3.60 13.40 2.80
C VAL A 187 5.01 13.88 2.38
N ALA A 188 5.18 14.39 1.15
CA ALA A 188 6.48 14.85 0.63
C ALA A 188 7.19 15.86 1.54
N PRO A 189 6.52 16.90 2.10
CA PRO A 189 7.19 17.87 2.97
C PRO A 189 7.79 17.20 4.22
N ALA A 190 7.06 16.27 4.84
CA ALA A 190 7.54 15.54 6.01
C ALA A 190 8.75 14.65 5.66
N VAL A 191 8.68 13.90 4.56
CA VAL A 191 9.81 13.07 4.09
C VAL A 191 11.04 13.94 3.80
N THR A 192 10.84 15.11 3.20
CA THR A 192 11.93 16.04 2.87
C THR A 192 12.60 16.57 4.12
N VAL A 193 11.83 17.07 5.08
CA VAL A 193 12.36 17.57 6.37
C VAL A 193 13.11 16.46 7.10
N ILE A 194 12.52 15.26 7.20
CA ILE A 194 13.16 14.10 7.85
C ILE A 194 14.47 13.72 7.14
N ALA A 195 14.50 13.70 5.80
CA ALA A 195 15.70 13.37 5.05
C ALA A 195 16.80 14.44 5.22
N VAL A 196 16.46 15.73 5.14
CA VAL A 196 17.42 16.83 5.32
C VAL A 196 18.02 16.79 6.74
N LEU A 197 17.19 16.62 7.77
CA LEU A 197 17.66 16.51 9.15
C LEU A 197 18.45 15.21 9.40
N GLY A 198 18.13 14.13 8.67
CA GLY A 198 18.73 12.82 8.85
C GLY A 198 20.09 12.63 8.17
N VAL A 199 20.26 13.15 6.94
CA VAL A 199 21.45 12.94 6.09
C VAL A 199 22.12 14.23 5.59
N GLY A 200 21.55 15.39 5.86
CA GLY A 200 22.00 16.68 5.33
C GLY A 200 21.42 17.01 3.94
N ILE A 201 21.46 18.29 3.57
CA ILE A 201 20.77 18.82 2.40
C ILE A 201 21.22 18.20 1.06
N LEU A 202 22.52 18.00 0.86
CA LEU A 202 23.07 17.47 -0.39
C LEU A 202 22.63 16.02 -0.63
N ARG A 203 22.72 15.18 0.40
CA ARG A 203 22.29 13.78 0.30
C ARG A 203 20.77 13.67 0.18
N ALA A 204 20.03 14.50 0.91
CA ALA A 204 18.57 14.56 0.79
C ALA A 204 18.12 14.96 -0.62
N ALA A 205 18.82 15.91 -1.26
CA ALA A 205 18.57 16.26 -2.66
C ALA A 205 18.80 15.07 -3.60
N GLY A 206 19.87 14.29 -3.39
CA GLY A 206 20.10 13.04 -4.14
C GLY A 206 19.00 11.98 -3.95
N LEU A 207 18.46 11.86 -2.72
CA LEU A 207 17.31 10.99 -2.45
C LEU A 207 16.04 11.48 -3.16
N GLY A 208 15.79 12.80 -3.16
CA GLY A 208 14.70 13.41 -3.91
C GLY A 208 14.82 13.17 -5.42
N ALA A 209 16.02 13.32 -5.98
CA ALA A 209 16.30 12.98 -7.37
C ALA A 209 16.04 11.50 -7.67
N THR A 210 16.38 10.61 -6.75
CA THR A 210 16.08 9.17 -6.88
C THR A 210 14.56 8.91 -6.88
N ALA A 211 13.81 9.60 -6.02
CA ALA A 211 12.36 9.49 -5.99
C ALA A 211 11.71 9.94 -7.30
N LEU A 212 12.17 11.08 -7.86
CA LEU A 212 11.70 11.61 -9.15
C LEU A 212 12.09 10.69 -10.30
N TRP A 213 13.32 10.18 -10.30
CA TRP A 213 13.78 9.22 -11.30
C TRP A 213 12.90 7.97 -11.32
N LEU A 214 12.47 7.46 -10.17
CA LEU A 214 11.53 6.34 -10.10
C LEU A 214 10.18 6.68 -10.76
N GLN A 215 9.64 7.88 -10.55
CA GLN A 215 8.40 8.31 -11.21
C GLN A 215 8.57 8.38 -12.73
N VAL A 216 9.71 8.89 -13.21
CA VAL A 216 10.04 8.90 -14.65
C VAL A 216 10.16 7.47 -15.18
N ARG A 217 10.73 6.53 -14.42
CA ARG A 217 10.78 5.11 -14.83
C ARG A 217 9.39 4.50 -14.95
N PHE A 218 8.47 4.81 -14.03
CA PHE A 218 7.08 4.36 -14.17
C PHE A 218 6.42 4.91 -15.44
N LEU A 219 6.65 6.18 -15.77
CA LEU A 219 6.16 6.78 -17.01
C LEU A 219 6.80 6.16 -18.26
N ASN A 220 8.12 5.92 -18.23
CA ASN A 220 8.84 5.38 -19.38
C ASN A 220 8.51 3.92 -19.67
N LEU A 221 8.27 3.09 -18.64
CA LEU A 221 7.80 1.72 -18.84
C LEU A 221 6.46 1.69 -19.57
N GLN A 222 5.62 2.69 -19.34
CA GLN A 222 4.34 2.83 -20.01
C GLN A 222 4.53 3.22 -21.48
N LEU A 223 5.44 4.17 -21.74
CA LEU A 223 5.72 4.65 -23.10
C LEU A 223 6.56 3.66 -23.93
N GLY A 224 7.44 2.88 -23.31
CA GLY A 224 8.30 1.91 -23.99
C GLY A 224 7.52 0.78 -24.65
N ASP A 225 6.47 0.29 -24.00
CA ASP A 225 5.55 -0.67 -24.57
C ASP A 225 4.81 -0.13 -25.81
N ARG A 226 4.54 1.19 -25.86
CA ARG A 226 3.86 1.82 -27.01
C ARG A 226 4.69 1.67 -28.29
N LYS A 227 6.00 1.96 -28.21
CA LYS A 227 6.90 1.84 -29.37
C LYS A 227 7.00 0.39 -29.85
N ALA A 228 7.11 -0.58 -28.93
CA ALA A 228 7.14 -2.00 -29.29
C ALA A 228 5.86 -2.47 -30.00
N LEU A 229 4.70 -1.93 -29.61
CA LEU A 229 3.42 -2.23 -30.25
C LEU A 229 3.27 -1.56 -31.62
N GLU A 230 3.69 -0.29 -31.74
CA GLU A 230 3.73 0.42 -33.03
C GLU A 230 4.65 -0.32 -34.02
N ASP A 231 5.87 -0.69 -33.62
CA ASP A 231 6.82 -1.44 -34.45
C ASP A 231 6.29 -2.82 -34.88
N SER A 232 5.57 -3.53 -34.00
CA SER A 232 4.91 -4.80 -34.34
C SER A 232 3.71 -4.63 -35.28
N ALA A 233 3.01 -3.50 -35.25
CA ALA A 233 1.91 -3.22 -36.16
C ALA A 233 2.42 -2.91 -37.57
N TYR A 234 3.53 -2.19 -37.69
CA TYR A 234 4.19 -1.92 -38.98
C TYR A 234 4.77 -3.17 -39.64
N MET A 235 5.24 -4.16 -38.87
CA MET A 235 5.74 -5.44 -39.42
C MET A 235 4.63 -6.44 -39.82
N ARG A 236 3.36 -6.15 -39.56
CA ARG A 236 2.21 -6.96 -39.98
C ARG A 236 1.46 -6.38 -41.19
N LEU A 237 1.94 -5.27 -41.75
CA LEU A 237 1.51 -4.66 -43.01
C LEU A 237 2.52 -5.00 -44.11
#